data_AF-A0A6J5FQQ9-F1
#
_entry.id   AF-A0A6J5FQQ9-F1
#
_cell.length_a   1.000
_cell.length_b   1.000
_cell.length_c   1.000
_cell.angle_alpha   90.00
_cell.angle_beta   90.00
_cell.angle_gamma   90.00
#
_symmetry.space_group_name_H-M   'P 1'
#
loop_
_entity.id
_entity.type
_entity.pdbx_description
1 polymer ?
#
loop_
_entity_poly.entity_id
_entity_poly.type
_entity_poly.pdbx_seq_one_letter_code
_entity_poly.pdbx_strand_id
1 'polypeptide(L)' 'MPCCWRAASLAFGHGYAETLRRWRGAFEAQLDAIRAQCFDEIFVRTWRLYLAYCEAGFDEGRTDVLPLVLAVLAKAD' A
#
# COMPACT_ATOMS: atom_id res chain seq x y z
N MET A 1 -7.50 20.81 26.40
CA MET A 1 -7.16 20.60 24.98
C MET A 1 -6.94 19.12 24.69
N PRO A 2 -7.95 18.35 24.25
CA PRO A 2 -7.69 17.01 23.71
C PRO A 2 -8.41 16.79 22.37
N CYS A 3 -7.70 16.37 21.31
CA CYS A 3 -8.25 15.53 20.22
C CYS A 3 -7.25 15.14 19.11
N CYS A 4 -6.01 15.63 19.07
CA CYS A 4 -5.11 15.31 17.94
C CYS A 4 -4.47 13.90 17.99
N TRP A 5 -4.45 13.21 19.13
CA TRP A 5 -3.58 12.05 19.30
C TRP A 5 -4.17 10.68 18.94
N ARG A 6 -5.48 10.57 18.68
CA ARG A 6 -6.12 9.23 18.50
C ARG A 6 -6.06 8.68 17.07
N ALA A 7 -5.67 9.49 16.08
CA ALA A 7 -5.52 9.05 14.69
C ALA A 7 -4.10 8.53 14.37
N ALA A 8 -3.07 9.14 14.95
CA ALA A 8 -1.67 8.74 14.72
C ALA A 8 -1.38 7.29 15.19
N SER A 9 -2.10 6.80 16.19
CA SER A 9 -1.91 5.44 16.74
C SER A 9 -2.35 4.30 15.80
N LEU A 10 -2.98 4.60 14.66
CA LEU A 10 -3.45 3.60 13.70
C LEU A 10 -2.74 3.69 12.33
N ALA A 11 -1.79 4.61 12.16
CA ALA A 11 -1.00 4.72 10.94
C ALA A 11 -0.25 3.42 10.62
N PHE A 12 -0.34 2.95 9.37
CA PHE A 12 0.24 1.68 8.92
C PHE A 12 1.11 1.82 7.65
N GLY A 13 1.55 3.03 7.31
CA GLY A 13 2.30 3.31 6.08
C GLY A 13 3.54 2.44 5.90
N HIS A 14 4.41 2.34 6.92
CA HIS A 14 5.63 1.51 6.86
C HIS A 14 5.32 0.02 6.69
N GLY A 15 4.25 -0.48 7.31
CA GLY A 15 3.81 -1.86 7.11
C GLY A 15 3.31 -2.10 5.68
N TYR A 16 2.70 -1.09 5.07
CA TYR A 16 2.31 -1.13 3.68
C TYR A 16 3.51 -1.04 2.72
N ALA A 17 4.54 -0.26 3.06
CA ALA A 17 5.81 -0.25 2.31
C ALA A 17 6.46 -1.63 2.26
N GLU A 18 6.53 -2.33 3.38
CA GLU A 18 7.02 -3.71 3.45
C GLU A 18 6.16 -4.68 2.61
N THR A 19 4.84 -4.47 2.58
CA THR A 19 3.94 -5.25 1.72
C THR A 19 4.29 -5.07 0.23
N LEU A 20 4.50 -3.83 -0.21
CA LEU A 20 4.88 -3.51 -1.60
C LEU A 20 6.25 -4.09 -1.96
N ARG A 21 7.21 -4.07 -1.02
CA ARG A 21 8.53 -4.70 -1.20
C ARG A 21 8.42 -6.20 -1.45
N ARG A 22 7.57 -6.90 -0.69
CA ARG A 22 7.30 -8.34 -0.87
C ARG A 22 6.58 -8.61 -2.19
N TRP A 23 5.59 -7.80 -2.54
CA TRP A 23 4.89 -7.94 -3.83
C TRP A 23 5.82 -7.73 -5.01
N ARG A 24 6.74 -6.76 -4.93
CA ARG A 24 7.79 -6.58 -5.94
C ARG A 24 8.69 -7.80 -6.05
N GLY A 25 9.14 -8.36 -4.93
CA GLY A 25 9.91 -9.61 -4.93
C GLY A 25 9.15 -10.78 -5.57
N ALA A 26 7.87 -10.95 -5.23
CA ALA A 26 7.01 -11.98 -5.82
C ALA A 26 6.76 -11.76 -7.32
N PHE A 27 6.56 -10.51 -7.74
CA PHE A 27 6.39 -10.14 -9.14
C PHE A 27 7.62 -10.49 -9.99
N GLU A 28 8.83 -10.13 -9.52
CA GLU A 28 10.10 -10.47 -10.18
C GLU A 28 10.28 -12.00 -10.29
N ALA A 29 9.93 -12.74 -9.24
CA ALA A 29 10.02 -14.20 -9.21
C ALA A 29 9.01 -14.90 -10.15
N GLN A 30 8.04 -14.18 -10.70
CA GLN A 30 6.98 -14.73 -11.57
C GLN A 30 7.02 -14.16 -13.00
N LEU A 31 8.07 -13.45 -13.40
CA LEU A 31 8.14 -12.80 -14.72
C LEU A 31 7.94 -13.76 -15.89
N ASP A 32 8.45 -14.98 -15.81
CA ASP A 32 8.27 -15.96 -16.88
C ASP A 32 6.80 -16.37 -17.04
N ALA A 33 6.08 -16.56 -15.92
CA ALA A 33 4.65 -16.84 -15.92
C ALA A 33 3.82 -15.63 -16.40
N ILE A 34 4.26 -14.41 -16.08
CA ILE A 34 3.63 -13.17 -16.56
C ILE A 34 3.82 -13.03 -18.07
N ARG A 35 5.03 -13.28 -18.58
CA ARG A 35 5.33 -13.24 -20.02
C ARG A 35 4.58 -14.33 -20.79
N ALA A 36 4.40 -15.51 -20.21
CA ALA A 36 3.59 -16.59 -20.78
C ALA A 36 2.10 -16.21 -20.94
N GLN A 37 1.62 -15.20 -20.21
CA GLN A 37 0.26 -14.64 -20.35
C GLN A 37 0.19 -13.51 -21.40
N CYS A 38 1.23 -13.33 -22.21
CA CYS A 38 1.33 -12.30 -23.26
C CYS A 38 1.41 -10.85 -22.74
N PHE A 39 1.78 -10.64 -21.47
CA PHE A 39 2.15 -9.31 -20.98
C PHE A 39 3.55 -8.93 -21.47
N ASP A 40 3.66 -7.74 -22.05
CA ASP A 40 4.89 -7.27 -22.67
C ASP A 40 5.86 -6.59 -21.68
N GLU A 41 7.02 -6.16 -22.19
CA GLU A 41 8.03 -5.50 -21.37
C GLU A 41 7.58 -4.11 -20.88
N ILE A 42 6.64 -3.45 -21.58
CA ILE A 42 6.07 -2.16 -21.13
C ILE A 42 5.24 -2.39 -19.87
N PHE A 43 4.41 -3.44 -19.85
CA PHE A 43 3.67 -3.87 -18.67
C PHE A 43 4.61 -4.16 -17.50
N VAL A 44 5.67 -4.94 -17.73
CA VAL A 44 6.64 -5.30 -16.69
C VAL A 44 7.31 -4.06 -16.10
N ARG A 45 7.77 -3.13 -16.94
CA ARG A 45 8.41 -1.89 -16.49
C ARG A 45 7.44 -0.99 -15.73
N THR A 46 6.18 -0.92 -16.17
CA THR A 46 5.15 -0.13 -15.50
C THR A 46 4.87 -0.67 -14.10
N TRP A 47 4.75 -2.00 -13.95
CA TRP A 47 4.52 -2.61 -12.64
C TRP A 47 5.72 -2.49 -11.70
N ARG A 48 6.95 -2.64 -12.22
CA ARG A 48 8.17 -2.34 -11.45
C ARG A 48 8.17 -0.91 -10.93
N LEU A 49 7.88 0.05 -11.80
CA LEU A 49 7.80 1.45 -11.43
C LEU A 49 6.73 1.67 -10.37
N TYR A 50 5.51 1.15 -10.58
CA TYR A 50 4.40 1.30 -9.65
C TYR A 50 4.76 0.78 -8.25
N LEU A 51 5.22 -0.47 -8.16
CA LEU A 51 5.53 -1.10 -6.88
C LEU A 51 6.65 -0.37 -6.14
N ALA A 52 7.75 -0.04 -6.84
CA ALA A 52 8.88 0.66 -6.23
C ALA A 52 8.56 2.12 -5.85
N TYR A 53 7.81 2.83 -6.70
CA TYR A 53 7.43 4.22 -6.43
C TYR A 53 6.47 4.31 -5.23
N CYS A 54 5.48 3.43 -5.16
CA CYS A 54 4.58 3.38 -4.01
C CYS A 54 5.32 2.96 -2.74
N GLU A 55 6.22 1.97 -2.81
CA GLU A 55 7.08 1.54 -1.69
C GLU A 55 7.83 2.75 -1.10
N ALA A 56 8.51 3.51 -1.96
CA ALA A 56 9.20 4.74 -1.55
C ALA A 56 8.25 5.80 -0.97
N GLY A 57 7.07 5.99 -1.56
CA GLY A 57 6.08 6.95 -1.06
C GLY A 57 5.59 6.65 0.37
N PHE A 58 5.47 5.36 0.72
CA PHE A 58 5.12 4.95 2.08
C PHE A 58 6.34 4.98 3.03
N ASP A 59 7.53 4.55 2.60
CA ASP A 59 8.77 4.63 3.39
C ASP A 59 9.14 6.08 3.74
N GLU A 60 8.91 7.02 2.83
CA GLU A 60 9.16 8.46 3.03
C GLU A 60 8.03 9.18 3.81
N GLY A 61 6.95 8.48 4.17
CA GLY A 61 5.81 9.08 4.86
C GLY A 61 5.04 10.11 4.02
N ARG A 62 5.15 10.07 2.69
CA ARG A 62 4.41 10.94 1.78
C ARG A 62 2.94 10.53 1.62
N THR A 63 2.61 9.32 2.05
CA THR A 63 1.26 8.75 2.07
C THR A 63 1.18 7.70 3.19
N ASP A 64 -0.03 7.42 3.68
CA ASP A 64 -0.26 6.51 4.80
C ASP A 64 -1.54 5.68 4.59
N VAL A 65 -1.67 4.59 5.35
CA VAL A 65 -2.87 3.74 5.42
C VAL A 65 -3.44 3.87 6.83
N LEU A 66 -4.72 4.21 6.92
CA LEU A 66 -5.44 4.37 8.19
C LEU A 66 -6.65 3.44 8.22
N PRO A 67 -6.66 2.42 9.09
CA PRO A 67 -7.86 1.66 9.40
C PRO A 67 -8.85 2.57 10.13
N LEU A 68 -10.06 2.71 9.57
CA LEU A 68 -11.15 3.48 10.17
C LEU A 68 -12.28 2.55 10.60
N VAL A 69 -12.74 2.72 11.83
CA VAL A 69 -13.95 2.06 12.33
C VAL A 69 -15.06 3.09 12.37
N LEU A 70 -16.12 2.83 11.60
CA LEU A 70 -17.31 3.69 11.55
C LEU A 70 -18.43 3.02 12.36
N ALA A 71 -19.00 3.77 13.30
CA ALA A 71 -20.17 3.35 14.06
C ALA A 71 -21.29 4.39 13.86
N VAL A 72 -22.49 3.90 13.55
CA VAL A 72 -23.68 4.76 13.52
C VAL A 72 -24.21 4.84 14.95
N LEU A 73 -24.15 6.03 15.54
CA LEU A 73 -24.81 6.27 16.81
C LEU A 73 -26.30 6.49 16.53
N ALA A 74 -27.14 5.56 17.00
CA ALA A 74 -28.57 5.84 17.11
C ALA A 74 -28.75 7.03 18.06
N LYS A 75 -29.60 7.99 17.69
CA LYS A 75 -29.99 9.06 18.61
C LYS A 75 -30.64 8.41 19.84
N ALA A 76 -30.20 8.82 21.03
CA ALA A 76 -30.98 8.53 22.22
C ALA A 76 -32.28 9.35 22.12
N ASP A 77 -33.41 8.66 22.20
CA ASP A 77 -34.74 9.26 22.33
C ASP A 77 -34.87 9.98 23.69
#